data_AF-A0A1G7PH57-F1
#
_entry.id   AF-A0A1G7PH57-F1
#
_cell.length_a   1.000
_cell.length_b   1.000
_cell.length_c   1.000
_cell.angle_alpha   90.00
_cell.angle_beta   90.00
_cell.angle_gamma   90.00
#
_symmetry.space_group_name_H-M   'P 1'
#
loop_
_entity.id
_entity.type
_entity.pdbx_description
1 polymer ?
#
loop_
_entity_poly.entity_id
_entity_poly.type
_entity_poly.pdbx_seq_one_letter_code
_entity_poly.pdbx_strand_id
1 'polypeptide(L)' 'MQNVFAESWSGLLENKEPVKHVHYKWFELNSLPHNTMPLVNTAISNYVNGIFYDEFGWDE' A
#
# COMPACT_ATOMS: atom_id res chain seq x y z
N MET A 1 13.26 -20.24 -3.74
CA MET A 1 12.52 -19.33 -4.62
C MET A 1 13.22 -17.98 -4.54
N GLN A 2 13.76 -17.46 -5.64
CA GLN A 2 14.25 -16.07 -5.66
C GLN A 2 13.05 -15.16 -5.86
N ASN A 3 12.76 -14.31 -4.88
CA ASN A 3 11.76 -13.26 -5.00
C ASN A 3 12.32 -12.18 -5.91
N VAL A 4 11.67 -11.92 -7.05
CA VAL A 4 12.00 -10.79 -7.92
C VAL A 4 11.18 -9.60 -7.44
N PHE A 5 11.85 -8.59 -6.89
CA PHE A 5 11.21 -7.33 -6.52
C PHE A 5 11.38 -6.32 -7.66
N ALA A 6 10.35 -5.52 -7.93
CA ALA A 6 10.50 -4.37 -8.80
C ALA A 6 11.36 -3.32 -8.07
N GLU A 7 12.48 -2.93 -8.66
CA GLU A 7 13.40 -1.95 -8.06
C GLU A 7 13.05 -0.51 -8.42
N SER A 8 12.35 -0.30 -9.55
CA SER A 8 11.92 1.02 -9.99
C SER A 8 10.66 0.95 -10.85
N TRP A 9 9.94 2.08 -10.87
CA TRP A 9 8.79 2.29 -11.74
C TRP A 9 8.99 3.57 -12.56
N SER A 10 8.48 3.58 -13.79
CA SER A 10 8.50 4.74 -14.68
C SER A 10 7.11 4.95 -15.30
N GLY A 11 6.76 6.21 -15.55
CA GLY A 11 5.48 6.61 -16.13
C GLY A 11 4.86 7.80 -15.42
N LEU A 12 3.68 8.21 -15.89
CA LEU A 12 2.85 9.21 -15.21
C LEU A 12 1.70 8.49 -14.48
N LEU A 13 1.44 8.92 -13.24
CA LEU A 13 0.33 8.38 -12.45
C LEU A 13 -0.97 8.96 -13.00
N GLU A 14 -1.82 8.10 -13.55
CA GLU A 14 -3.10 8.51 -14.16
C GLU A 14 -4.29 7.87 -13.43
N ASN A 15 -5.32 8.68 -13.17
CA ASN A 15 -6.58 8.20 -12.63
C ASN A 15 -7.50 7.69 -13.75
N LYS A 16 -7.52 6.37 -13.95
CA LYS A 16 -8.40 5.70 -14.93
C LYS A 16 -9.83 5.47 -14.43
N GLU A 17 -10.11 5.70 -13.15
CA GLU A 17 -11.44 5.51 -12.55
C GLU A 17 -11.93 6.78 -11.79
N PRO A 18 -12.05 7.94 -12.46
CA PRO A 18 -12.30 9.23 -11.82
C PRO A 18 -13.64 9.35 -11.08
N VAL A 19 -14.62 8.49 -11.39
CA VAL A 19 -15.91 8.43 -10.69
C VAL A 19 -15.78 7.74 -9.33
N LYS A 20 -14.86 6.77 -9.21
CA LYS A 20 -14.64 6.03 -7.97
C LYS A 20 -13.64 6.74 -7.06
N HIS A 21 -12.64 7.40 -7.66
CA HIS A 21 -11.48 7.92 -6.93
C HIS A 21 -11.18 9.36 -7.34
N VAL A 22 -10.89 10.21 -6.36
CA VAL A 22 -10.69 11.66 -6.60
C VAL A 22 -9.30 11.93 -7.19
N HIS A 23 -8.26 11.33 -6.62
CA HIS A 23 -6.87 11.48 -7.09
C HIS A 23 -6.01 10.33 -6.57
N TYR A 24 -4.80 10.22 -7.11
CA TYR A 24 -3.74 9.37 -6.59
C TYR A 24 -2.50 10.18 -6.27
N LYS A 25 -1.74 9.76 -5.27
CA LYS A 25 -0.53 10.44 -4.82
C LYS A 25 0.43 9.43 -4.19
N TRP A 26 1.73 9.68 -4.36
CA TRP A 26 2.80 8.96 -3.68
C TRP A 26 3.05 9.56 -2.29
N PHE A 27 3.26 8.69 -1.31
CA PHE A 27 3.58 9.06 0.06
C PHE A 27 4.76 8.22 0.55
N GLU A 28 5.62 8.83 1.37
CA GLU A 28 6.67 8.09 2.07
C GLU A 28 6.04 7.13 3.08
N LEU A 29 6.64 5.95 3.27
CA LEU A 29 6.11 4.92 4.17
C LEU A 29 6.01 5.40 5.64
N ASN A 30 6.87 6.33 6.04
CA ASN A 30 6.87 6.94 7.37
C ASN A 30 6.05 8.24 7.46
N SER A 31 5.35 8.63 6.39
CA SER A 31 4.58 9.88 6.31
C SER A 31 3.22 9.67 5.61
N LEU A 32 2.52 8.61 5.98
CA LEU A 32 1.17 8.32 5.49
C LEU A 32 0.16 9.36 6.01
N PRO A 33 -0.92 9.64 5.26
CA PRO A 33 -2.01 10.48 5.73
C PRO A 33 -2.64 9.99 7.03
N HIS A 34 -3.06 10.91 7.90
CA HIS A 34 -3.73 10.55 9.16
C HIS A 34 -5.02 9.73 8.95
N ASN A 35 -5.72 9.95 7.84
CA ASN A 35 -6.93 9.21 7.47
C ASN A 35 -6.65 7.91 6.69
N THR A 36 -5.42 7.38 6.76
CA THR A 36 -5.07 6.10 6.14
C THR A 36 -5.89 4.98 6.79
N MET A 37 -6.49 4.14 5.95
CA MET A 37 -7.31 3.03 6.41
C MET A 37 -6.49 2.06 7.29
N PRO A 38 -7.02 1.56 8.42
CA PRO A 38 -6.26 0.69 9.34
C PRO A 38 -5.59 -0.51 8.67
N LEU A 39 -6.30 -1.20 7.76
CA LEU A 39 -5.75 -2.31 6.98
C LEU A 39 -4.47 -1.94 6.22
N VAL A 40 -4.41 -0.73 5.66
CA VAL A 40 -3.22 -0.25 4.92
C VAL A 40 -2.05 -0.01 5.89
N ASN A 41 -2.30 0.55 7.07
CA ASN A 41 -1.27 0.71 8.10
C ASN A 41 -0.73 -0.65 8.56
N THR A 42 -1.61 -1.62 8.82
CA THR A 42 -1.21 -2.99 9.21
C THR A 42 -0.38 -3.64 8.11
N ALA A 43 -0.82 -3.59 6.85
CA ALA A 43 -0.09 -4.18 5.72
C ALA A 43 1.30 -3.55 5.53
N ILE A 44 1.43 -2.23 5.64
CA ILE A 44 2.73 -1.54 5.55
C ILE A 44 3.63 -1.91 6.73
N SER A 45 3.10 -1.95 7.94
CA SER A 45 3.84 -2.40 9.13
C SER A 45 4.35 -3.84 8.95
N ASN A 46 3.50 -4.74 8.47
CA ASN A 46 3.87 -6.14 8.21
C ASN A 46 4.98 -6.25 7.17
N TYR A 47 4.86 -5.52 6.06
CA TYR A 47 5.90 -5.46 5.03
C TYR A 47 7.25 -5.01 5.60
N VAL A 48 7.27 -3.94 6.41
CA VAL A 48 8.48 -3.43 7.06
C VAL A 48 9.10 -4.46 8.02
N ASN A 49 8.27 -5.30 8.66
CA ASN A 49 8.71 -6.34 9.58
C ASN A 49 8.94 -7.72 8.92
N GLY A 50 8.85 -7.83 7.58
CA GLY A 50 9.06 -9.08 6.85
C GLY A 50 7.93 -10.12 7.02
N ILE A 51 6.74 -9.69 7.44
CA ILE A 51 5.54 -10.51 7.56
C ILE A 51 4.76 -10.40 6.24
N PHE A 52 4.71 -11.48 5.48
CA PHE A 52 4.08 -11.49 4.15
C PHE A 52 2.62 -11.96 4.16
N TYR A 53 2.15 -12.49 5.28
CA TYR A 53 0.78 -12.99 5.46
C TYR A 53 0.24 -12.59 6.83
N ASP A 54 -1.00 -12.13 6.86
CA ASP A 54 -1.76 -11.75 8.06
C ASP A 54 -3.26 -11.92 7.76
N GLU A 55 -4.02 -12.25 8.79
CA GLU A 55 -5.49 -12.43 8.76
C GLU A 55 -6.21 -11.22 9.37
N PHE A 56 -5.53 -10.07 9.49
CA PHE A 56 -6.11 -8.82 9.99
C PHE A 56 -7.50 -8.53 9.38
N GLY A 57 -8.50 -8.40 10.26
CA GLY A 57 -9.90 -8.15 9.89
C GLY A 57 -10.73 -9.41 9.59
N TRP A 58 -10.13 -10.60 9.73
CA TRP A 58 -10.79 -11.91 9.67
C TRP A 58 -10.94 -12.57 11.04
N ASP A 59 -10.83 -11.80 12.13
CA ASP A 59 -11.17 -12.26 13.46
C ASP A 59 -12.69 -12.52 13.53
N GLU A 60 -13.10 -13.73 13.97
CA GLU A 60 -14.52 -14.13 14.17
C GLU A 60 -15.20 -13.36 15.32
#